data_AF-A0A7J9YBM8-F1
#
_entry.id   AF-A0A7J9YBM8-F1
#
_cell.length_a   1.000
_cell.length_b   1.000
_cell.length_c   1.000
_cell.angle_alpha   90.00
_cell.angle_beta   90.00
_cell.angle_gamma   90.00
#
_symmetry.space_group_name_H-M   'P 1'
#
loop_
_entity.id
_entity.type
_entity.pdbx_description
1 polymer ?
#
loop_
_entity_poly.entity_id
_entity_poly.type
_entity_poly.pdbx_seq_one_letter_code
_entity_poly.pdbx_strand_id
1 'polypeptide(L)'
;MDTAQPIDVHQHLVPPALEDALRRRGQPPLLDGDTLHRDGCAPAAFGPGHFDVEARVAQLEEDGCAKALISLSSPLGLEYLPPEEAWPLLDHHDKPLLIHPGPVSLPAGQLPAWWTAVVPFVAQQHAAWHAWHAWQVAGPQAHPDLRACFVALAGLAPLHGDRVRARGGSGFALTGNVYYETPSYRERTVALLQDNVAAGAIVYGSDRPYAQPSLTGLPASTSDAIRVANPGRLLTGPSRKPTHQEAWCQTRSG
;
A
#
# COMPACT_ATOMS: atom_id res chain seq x y z
N MET A 1 8.19 -10.87 -27.13
CA MET A 1 8.64 -10.66 -25.74
C MET A 1 7.64 -9.69 -25.15
N ASP A 2 6.83 -10.15 -24.21
CA ASP A 2 5.83 -9.30 -23.55
C ASP A 2 6.60 -8.23 -22.76
N THR A 3 6.57 -6.98 -23.24
CA THR A 3 7.27 -5.88 -22.57
C THR A 3 6.54 -5.62 -21.27
N ALA A 4 7.22 -5.83 -20.13
CA ALA A 4 6.64 -5.59 -18.81
C ALA A 4 6.00 -4.20 -18.77
N GLN A 5 4.71 -4.15 -18.40
CA GLN A 5 3.88 -2.96 -18.46
C GLN A 5 3.86 -2.21 -17.12
N PRO A 6 3.60 -0.89 -17.09
CA PRO A 6 3.46 -0.13 -15.86
C PRO A 6 2.36 -0.67 -14.92
N ILE A 7 2.66 -0.64 -13.62
CA ILE A 7 1.82 -1.14 -12.53
C ILE A 7 1.63 -0.03 -11.50
N ASP A 8 0.38 0.25 -11.17
CA ASP A 8 -0.02 1.09 -10.04
C ASP A 8 -0.22 0.22 -8.80
N VAL A 9 0.62 0.37 -7.78
CA VAL A 9 0.55 -0.49 -6.59
C VAL A 9 -0.48 -0.02 -5.57
N HIS A 10 -1.16 1.10 -5.80
CA HIS A 10 -2.07 1.68 -4.82
C HIS A 10 -3.21 2.47 -5.46
N GLN A 11 -4.36 1.80 -5.57
CA GLN A 11 -5.64 2.43 -5.86
C GLN A 11 -6.70 1.97 -4.87
N HIS A 12 -7.67 2.84 -4.59
CA HIS A 12 -8.85 2.50 -3.84
C HIS A 12 -10.03 2.25 -4.78
N LEU A 13 -10.60 1.07 -4.63
CA LEU A 13 -11.84 0.62 -5.26
C LEU A 13 -12.49 -0.40 -4.32
N VAL A 14 -13.81 -0.33 -4.18
CA VAL A 14 -14.62 -1.35 -3.53
C VAL A 14 -15.20 -2.21 -4.66
N PRO A 15 -14.78 -3.49 -4.78
CA PRO A 15 -15.32 -4.36 -5.81
C PRO A 15 -16.83 -4.56 -5.65
N PRO A 16 -17.60 -4.80 -6.74
CA PRO A 16 -19.05 -4.93 -6.67
C PRO A 16 -19.53 -5.96 -5.65
N ALA A 17 -18.84 -7.11 -5.54
CA ALA A 17 -19.18 -8.14 -4.55
C ALA A 17 -19.04 -7.66 -3.09
N LEU A 18 -18.07 -6.79 -2.81
CA LEU A 18 -17.86 -6.21 -1.49
C LEU A 18 -18.85 -5.07 -1.22
N GLU A 19 -19.15 -4.24 -2.22
CA GLU A 19 -20.21 -3.23 -2.13
C GLU A 19 -21.54 -3.90 -1.75
N ASP A 20 -21.94 -4.91 -2.50
CA ASP A 20 -23.12 -5.73 -2.27
C ASP A 20 -23.15 -6.31 -0.85
N ALA A 21 -22.00 -6.80 -0.35
CA ALA A 21 -21.89 -7.33 0.99
C ALA A 21 -22.10 -6.24 2.06
N LEU A 22 -21.50 -5.05 1.89
CA LEU A 22 -21.66 -3.92 2.80
C LEU A 22 -23.09 -3.38 2.82
N ARG A 23 -23.78 -3.36 1.68
CA ARG A 23 -25.19 -2.91 1.57
C ARG A 23 -26.18 -3.87 2.22
N ARG A 24 -25.87 -5.17 2.26
CA ARG A 24 -26.73 -6.18 2.91
C ARG A 24 -26.62 -6.21 4.43
N ARG A 25 -25.60 -5.59 5.01
CA ARG A 25 -25.36 -5.62 6.46
C ARG A 25 -26.33 -4.68 7.18
N GLY A 26 -26.88 -5.16 8.30
CA GLY A 26 -27.69 -4.35 9.22
C GLY A 26 -26.89 -3.71 10.36
N GLN A 27 -25.57 -3.96 10.43
CA GLN A 27 -24.67 -3.43 11.46
C GLN A 27 -23.33 -3.02 10.85
N PRO A 28 -22.68 -1.95 11.36
CA PRO A 28 -21.39 -1.49 10.87
C PRO A 28 -20.31 -2.59 10.82
N PRO A 29 -19.35 -2.52 9.88
CA PRO A 29 -19.33 -1.61 8.74
C PRO A 29 -20.47 -1.91 7.75
N LEU A 30 -21.23 -0.89 7.34
CA LEU A 30 -22.31 -1.02 6.36
C LEU A 30 -22.39 0.22 5.47
N LEU A 31 -22.95 0.04 4.29
CA LEU A 31 -23.14 1.11 3.31
C LEU A 31 -24.64 1.40 3.12
N ASP A 32 -25.07 2.61 3.49
CA ASP A 32 -26.43 3.13 3.28
C ASP A 32 -26.41 4.26 2.25
N GLY A 33 -26.90 3.99 1.03
CA GLY A 33 -26.70 4.87 -0.12
C GLY A 33 -25.20 5.11 -0.38
N ASP A 34 -24.77 6.38 -0.34
CA ASP A 34 -23.37 6.81 -0.45
C ASP A 34 -22.75 7.14 0.92
N THR A 35 -23.29 6.59 2.00
CA THR A 35 -22.83 6.83 3.37
C THR A 35 -22.26 5.57 3.98
N LEU A 36 -20.99 5.63 4.39
CA LEU A 36 -20.32 4.54 5.10
C LEU A 36 -20.48 4.74 6.61
N HIS A 37 -21.10 3.75 7.26
CA HIS A 37 -21.22 3.68 8.71
C HIS A 37 -20.18 2.72 9.26
N ARG A 38 -19.50 3.14 10.34
CA ARG A 38 -18.44 2.39 11.01
C ARG A 38 -18.63 2.49 12.51
N ASP A 39 -18.23 1.47 13.24
CA ASP A 39 -18.40 1.47 14.69
C ASP A 39 -17.56 2.59 15.34
N GLY A 40 -18.14 3.27 16.33
CA GLY A 40 -17.50 4.38 17.05
C GLY A 40 -17.14 5.63 16.21
N CYS A 41 -17.51 5.70 14.93
CA CYS A 41 -17.17 6.80 14.03
C CYS A 41 -18.41 7.54 13.54
N ALA A 42 -18.24 8.83 13.25
CA ALA A 42 -19.27 9.58 12.52
C ALA A 42 -19.47 8.97 11.12
N PRO A 43 -20.71 8.89 10.62
CA PRO A 43 -20.98 8.50 9.23
C PRO A 43 -20.22 9.41 8.27
N ALA A 44 -19.61 8.82 7.25
CA ALA A 44 -18.79 9.54 6.28
C ALA A 44 -19.33 9.35 4.87
N ALA A 45 -19.28 10.44 4.09
CA ALA A 45 -19.57 10.37 2.67
C ALA A 45 -18.57 9.42 1.99
N PHE A 46 -19.10 8.45 1.25
CA PHE A 46 -18.36 7.41 0.59
C PHE A 46 -18.92 7.27 -0.83
N GLY A 47 -18.54 8.22 -1.66
CA GLY A 47 -19.19 8.48 -2.95
C GLY A 47 -18.80 7.53 -4.09
N PRO A 48 -19.40 7.73 -5.28
CA PRO A 48 -19.39 6.80 -6.41
C PRO A 48 -18.00 6.47 -6.96
N GLY A 49 -17.01 7.37 -6.80
CA GLY A 49 -15.63 7.13 -7.26
C GLY A 49 -14.91 5.96 -6.56
N HIS A 50 -15.50 5.41 -5.48
CA HIS A 50 -15.02 4.20 -4.83
C HIS A 50 -15.62 2.92 -5.43
N PHE A 51 -16.67 3.01 -6.24
CA PHE A 51 -17.41 1.85 -6.77
C PHE A 51 -17.32 1.73 -8.30
N ASP A 52 -16.99 2.82 -8.98
CA ASP A 52 -16.96 2.88 -10.44
C ASP A 52 -15.74 2.15 -11.03
N VAL A 53 -15.94 0.87 -11.37
CA VAL A 53 -14.93 0.01 -11.99
C VAL A 53 -14.55 0.51 -13.38
N GLU A 54 -15.52 0.97 -14.17
CA GLU A 54 -15.28 1.42 -15.56
C GLU A 54 -14.44 2.70 -15.57
N ALA A 55 -14.78 3.67 -14.73
CA ALA A 55 -13.97 4.87 -14.57
C ALA A 55 -12.56 4.55 -14.07
N ARG A 56 -12.42 3.53 -13.20
CA ARG A 56 -11.10 3.08 -12.71
C ARG A 56 -10.25 2.47 -13.83
N VAL A 57 -10.86 1.66 -14.70
CA VAL A 57 -10.19 1.07 -15.88
C VAL A 57 -9.78 2.15 -16.88
N ALA A 58 -10.68 3.08 -17.22
CA ALA A 58 -10.37 4.19 -18.12
C ALA A 58 -9.20 5.04 -17.57
N GLN A 59 -9.19 5.29 -16.26
CA GLN A 59 -8.10 6.03 -15.62
C GLN A 59 -6.76 5.29 -15.67
N LEU A 60 -6.76 3.96 -15.57
CA LEU A 60 -5.55 3.15 -15.74
C LEU A 60 -5.00 3.26 -17.16
N GLU A 61 -5.87 3.21 -18.16
CA GLU A 61 -5.49 3.38 -19.57
C GLU A 61 -4.90 4.76 -19.83
N GLU A 62 -5.52 5.82 -19.30
CA GLU A 62 -5.00 7.20 -19.35
C GLU A 62 -3.64 7.34 -18.68
N ASP A 63 -3.45 6.71 -17.52
CA ASP A 63 -2.20 6.71 -16.77
C ASP A 63 -1.13 5.77 -17.39
N GLY A 64 -1.45 5.08 -18.48
CA GLY A 64 -0.58 4.12 -19.17
C GLY A 64 -0.25 2.88 -18.34
N CYS A 65 -1.08 2.55 -17.35
CA CYS A 65 -0.92 1.42 -16.45
C CYS A 65 -1.71 0.22 -16.94
N ALA A 66 -1.05 -0.93 -17.08
CA ALA A 66 -1.74 -2.16 -17.48
C ALA A 66 -2.43 -2.85 -16.31
N LYS A 67 -2.00 -2.57 -15.07
CA LYS A 67 -2.53 -3.20 -13.84
C LYS A 67 -2.55 -2.20 -12.69
N ALA A 68 -3.57 -2.31 -11.84
CA ALA A 68 -3.57 -1.74 -10.51
C ALA A 68 -3.73 -2.81 -9.43
N LEU A 69 -3.13 -2.54 -8.28
CA LEU A 69 -3.47 -3.20 -7.03
C LEU A 69 -4.56 -2.40 -6.33
N ILE A 70 -5.65 -3.10 -6.05
CA ILE A 70 -6.76 -2.55 -5.28
C ILE A 70 -6.46 -2.76 -3.80
N SER A 71 -6.18 -1.65 -3.11
CA SER A 71 -6.16 -1.60 -1.67
C SER A 71 -7.60 -1.50 -1.18
N LEU A 72 -8.05 -2.50 -0.41
CA LEU A 72 -9.28 -2.38 0.34
C LEU A 72 -9.12 -1.21 1.30
N SER A 73 -9.84 -0.13 1.03
CA SER A 73 -9.72 1.14 1.74
C SER A 73 -9.80 0.90 3.26
N SER A 74 -8.81 1.35 4.04
CA SER A 74 -8.83 1.26 5.51
C SER A 74 -10.12 1.75 6.18
N PRO A 75 -10.90 2.73 5.65
CA PRO A 75 -12.23 3.01 6.19
C PRO A 75 -13.20 1.82 6.17
N LEU A 76 -12.94 0.71 5.49
CA LEU A 76 -13.79 -0.48 5.52
C LEU A 76 -13.81 -1.17 6.90
N GLY A 77 -12.79 -0.95 7.74
CA GLY A 77 -12.75 -1.44 9.12
C GLY A 77 -12.54 -2.95 9.28
N LEU A 78 -12.07 -3.63 8.23
CA LEU A 78 -11.79 -5.06 8.24
C LEU A 78 -10.68 -5.41 9.24
N GLU A 79 -9.76 -4.47 9.48
CA GLU A 79 -8.67 -4.57 10.45
C GLU A 79 -9.14 -4.57 11.91
N TYR A 80 -10.40 -4.23 12.17
CA TYR A 80 -11.02 -4.23 13.49
C TYR A 80 -11.93 -5.44 13.73
N LEU A 81 -12.11 -6.30 12.72
CA LEU A 81 -12.88 -7.53 12.86
C LEU A 81 -12.09 -8.57 13.67
N PRO A 82 -12.78 -9.44 14.44
CA PRO A 82 -12.15 -10.63 15.01
C PRO A 82 -11.44 -11.46 13.91
N PRO A 83 -10.28 -12.08 14.19
CA PRO A 83 -9.53 -12.84 13.18
C PRO A 83 -10.35 -13.88 12.42
N GLU A 84 -11.32 -14.53 13.06
CA GLU A 84 -12.22 -15.52 12.45
C GLU A 84 -13.19 -14.93 11.41
N GLU A 85 -13.50 -13.63 11.52
CA GLU A 85 -14.31 -12.89 10.55
C GLU A 85 -13.44 -12.22 9.48
N ALA A 86 -12.23 -11.78 9.85
CA ALA A 86 -11.28 -11.15 8.94
C ALA A 86 -10.61 -12.17 8.00
N TRP A 87 -10.24 -13.36 8.51
CA TRP A 87 -9.42 -14.32 7.77
C TRP A 87 -10.09 -14.87 6.50
N PRO A 88 -11.38 -15.25 6.51
CA PRO A 88 -12.08 -15.64 5.27
C PRO A 88 -12.14 -14.54 4.21
N LEU A 89 -11.94 -13.27 4.60
CA LEU A 89 -11.90 -12.10 3.71
C LEU A 89 -10.48 -11.79 3.20
N LEU A 90 -9.45 -12.29 3.89
CA LEU A 90 -8.04 -11.94 3.67
C LEU A 90 -7.16 -13.09 3.16
N ASP A 91 -7.66 -14.33 3.15
CA ASP A 91 -6.87 -15.54 2.87
C ASP A 91 -6.29 -15.54 1.45
N HIS A 92 -5.06 -15.05 1.31
CA HIS A 92 -4.20 -15.21 0.14
C HIS A 92 -2.73 -15.26 0.59
N HIS A 93 -2.18 -16.47 0.60
CA HIS A 93 -0.74 -16.69 0.75
C HIS A 93 0.04 -16.14 -0.46
N ASP A 94 1.25 -15.63 -0.21
CA ASP A 94 2.22 -15.09 -1.20
C ASP A 94 1.92 -13.71 -1.85
N LYS A 95 1.11 -12.88 -1.19
CA LYS A 95 0.91 -11.47 -1.57
C LYS A 95 1.74 -10.52 -0.68
N PRO A 96 2.16 -9.35 -1.20
CA PRO A 96 2.78 -8.32 -0.37
C PRO A 96 1.78 -7.72 0.63
N LEU A 97 2.29 -7.29 1.78
CA LEU A 97 1.56 -6.50 2.77
C LEU A 97 1.64 -5.02 2.40
N LEU A 98 0.51 -4.38 2.13
CA LEU A 98 0.42 -2.92 1.99
C LEU A 98 0.07 -2.30 3.35
N ILE A 99 0.94 -1.43 3.86
CA ILE A 99 0.79 -0.76 5.14
C ILE A 99 0.20 0.62 4.90
N HIS A 100 -1.10 0.75 5.17
CA HIS A 100 -1.89 1.95 4.93
C HIS A 100 -2.25 2.67 6.26
N PRO A 101 -2.42 4.01 6.29
CA PRO A 101 -2.97 4.70 7.46
C PRO A 101 -4.33 4.13 7.86
N GLY A 102 -4.53 4.04 9.17
CA GLY A 102 -5.81 3.71 9.78
C GLY A 102 -6.73 4.94 9.90
N PRO A 103 -7.99 4.75 10.30
CA PRO A 103 -8.87 5.86 10.66
C PRO A 103 -8.28 6.72 11.79
N VAL A 104 -8.67 8.00 11.82
CA VAL A 104 -8.19 8.98 12.79
C VAL A 104 -9.36 9.74 13.41
N SER A 105 -9.32 9.93 14.72
CA SER A 105 -10.21 10.86 15.41
C SER A 105 -9.64 12.26 15.30
N LEU A 106 -10.38 13.17 14.67
CA LEU A 106 -9.98 14.55 14.49
C LEU A 106 -10.54 15.45 15.60
N PRO A 107 -9.81 16.51 16.00
CA PRO A 107 -10.35 17.53 16.89
C PRO A 107 -11.65 18.15 16.35
N ALA A 108 -12.50 18.62 17.25
CA ALA A 108 -13.68 19.38 16.86
C ALA A 108 -13.27 20.70 16.19
N GLY A 109 -13.87 20.99 15.02
CA GLY A 109 -13.60 22.20 14.24
C GLY A 109 -13.38 21.89 12.76
N GLN A 110 -13.36 22.95 11.93
CA GLN A 110 -13.02 22.82 10.51
C GLN A 110 -11.50 22.79 10.34
N LEU A 111 -10.97 21.67 9.85
CA LEU A 111 -9.57 21.55 9.44
C LEU A 111 -9.46 21.67 7.92
N PRO A 112 -8.31 22.13 7.40
CA PRO A 112 -8.06 22.12 5.95
C PRO A 112 -8.18 20.71 5.36
N ALA A 113 -8.63 20.61 4.11
CA ALA A 113 -8.83 19.31 3.43
C ALA A 113 -7.57 18.43 3.38
N TRP A 114 -6.37 19.03 3.34
CA TRP A 114 -5.09 18.30 3.34
C TRP A 114 -4.68 17.79 4.73
N TRP A 115 -5.29 18.27 5.82
CA TRP A 115 -4.81 18.07 7.18
C TRP A 115 -4.66 16.59 7.53
N THR A 116 -5.71 15.80 7.30
CA THR A 116 -5.74 14.37 7.62
C THR A 116 -4.63 13.59 6.91
N ALA A 117 -4.42 13.86 5.62
CA ALA A 117 -3.42 13.17 4.80
C ALA A 117 -1.98 13.52 5.20
N VAL A 118 -1.73 14.76 5.64
CA VAL A 118 -0.37 15.25 5.90
C VAL A 118 0.03 15.15 7.37
N VAL A 119 -0.92 15.21 8.29
CA VAL A 119 -0.62 15.26 9.74
C VAL A 119 -0.74 13.86 10.35
N PRO A 120 -1.95 13.33 10.64
CA PRO A 120 -2.04 12.05 11.32
C PRO A 120 -1.68 10.85 10.44
N PHE A 121 -1.95 10.86 9.13
CA PHE A 121 -1.59 9.73 8.25
C PHE A 121 -0.08 9.59 8.07
N VAL A 122 0.64 10.70 7.85
CA VAL A 122 2.11 10.70 7.85
C VAL A 122 2.65 10.22 9.19
N ALA A 123 2.08 10.69 10.32
CA ALA A 123 2.52 10.26 11.65
C ALA A 123 2.31 8.76 11.89
N GLN A 124 1.18 8.20 11.45
CA GLN A 124 0.91 6.76 11.51
C GLN A 124 1.88 5.97 10.65
N GLN A 125 2.13 6.39 9.40
CA GLN A 125 3.09 5.72 8.52
C GLN A 125 4.50 5.77 9.11
N HIS A 126 4.88 6.92 9.64
CA HIS A 126 6.16 7.12 10.32
C HIS A 126 6.33 6.18 11.52
N ALA A 127 5.30 6.08 12.37
CA ALA A 127 5.30 5.19 13.53
C ALA A 127 5.30 3.71 13.13
N ALA A 128 4.47 3.32 12.16
CA ALA A 128 4.39 1.95 11.65
C ALA A 128 5.73 1.48 11.08
N TRP A 129 6.42 2.35 10.35
CA TRP A 129 7.73 2.04 9.79
C TRP A 129 8.78 1.83 10.88
N HIS A 130 8.81 2.69 11.90
CA HIS A 130 9.72 2.52 13.04
C HIS A 130 9.41 1.26 13.84
N ALA A 131 8.14 0.92 14.03
CA ALA A 131 7.71 -0.31 14.68
C ALA A 131 8.16 -1.54 13.87
N TRP A 132 7.97 -1.53 12.56
CA TRP A 132 8.47 -2.56 11.64
C TRP A 132 9.98 -2.72 11.73
N HIS A 133 10.74 -1.62 11.66
CA HIS A 133 12.19 -1.65 11.76
C HIS A 133 12.65 -2.19 13.12
N ALA A 134 12.03 -1.75 14.21
CA ALA A 134 12.31 -2.26 15.55
C ALA A 134 12.02 -3.76 15.66
N TRP A 135 10.90 -4.21 15.11
CA TRP A 135 10.53 -5.63 15.05
C TRP A 135 11.53 -6.46 14.24
N GLN A 136 11.97 -5.98 13.07
CA GLN A 136 12.98 -6.64 12.24
C GLN A 136 14.35 -6.75 12.94
N VAL A 137 14.74 -5.74 13.73
CA VAL A 137 16.01 -5.73 14.48
C VAL A 137 15.94 -6.59 15.76
N ALA A 138 14.79 -6.59 16.45
CA ALA A 138 14.64 -7.24 17.75
C ALA A 138 14.04 -8.66 17.69
N GLY A 139 13.37 -9.02 16.60
CA GLY A 139 12.60 -10.27 16.47
C GLY A 139 13.37 -11.44 15.85
N PRO A 140 12.92 -12.69 16.09
CA PRO A 140 13.29 -13.82 15.23
C PRO A 140 12.89 -13.48 13.79
N GLN A 141 13.75 -13.76 12.82
CA GLN A 141 13.49 -13.61 11.38
C GLN A 141 12.39 -14.60 10.93
N ALA A 142 11.17 -14.47 11.45
CA ALA A 142 10.08 -15.42 11.24
C ALA A 142 9.55 -15.36 9.81
N HIS A 143 9.75 -14.23 9.11
CA HIS A 143 9.26 -14.01 7.76
C HIS A 143 10.27 -13.24 6.89
N PRO A 144 11.44 -13.83 6.57
CA PRO A 144 12.46 -13.16 5.75
C PRO A 144 11.96 -12.82 4.34
N ASP A 145 10.98 -13.59 3.85
CA ASP A 145 10.37 -13.42 2.52
C ASP A 145 9.16 -12.48 2.51
N LEU A 146 8.75 -11.93 3.67
CA LEU A 146 7.61 -11.02 3.74
C LEU A 146 7.97 -9.70 3.04
N ARG A 147 7.15 -9.35 2.05
CA ARG A 147 7.27 -8.12 1.27
C ARG A 147 6.31 -7.11 1.85
N ALA A 148 6.82 -5.99 2.33
CA ALA A 148 6.03 -4.90 2.90
C ALA A 148 6.14 -3.66 2.01
N CYS A 149 5.02 -3.01 1.71
CA CYS A 149 4.96 -1.75 1.00
C CYS A 149 4.31 -0.70 1.89
N PHE A 150 5.02 0.37 2.21
CA PHE A 150 4.46 1.49 2.96
C PHE A 150 3.91 2.54 2.01
N VAL A 151 2.72 3.04 2.32
CA VAL A 151 2.14 4.16 1.59
C VAL A 151 2.75 5.49 1.99
N ALA A 152 2.55 6.52 1.17
CA ALA A 152 3.01 7.89 1.48
C ALA A 152 4.50 7.96 1.87
N LEU A 153 5.36 7.23 1.16
CA LEU A 153 6.80 7.14 1.43
C LEU A 153 7.14 6.80 2.90
N ALA A 154 6.31 5.99 3.56
CA ALA A 154 6.43 5.65 4.98
C ALA A 154 6.47 6.87 5.92
N GLY A 155 5.79 7.96 5.55
CA GLY A 155 5.83 9.21 6.30
C GLY A 155 7.25 9.78 6.43
N LEU A 156 8.11 9.51 5.44
CA LEU A 156 9.52 9.92 5.38
C LEU A 156 10.40 9.36 6.51
N ALA A 157 9.96 8.31 7.21
CA ALA A 157 10.71 7.69 8.30
C ALA A 157 12.17 7.29 7.95
N PRO A 158 12.45 6.76 6.74
CA PRO A 158 13.83 6.42 6.37
C PRO A 158 14.81 7.61 6.41
N LEU A 159 14.33 8.85 6.27
CA LEU A 159 15.17 10.05 6.35
C LEU A 159 15.63 10.38 7.78
N HIS A 160 15.06 9.75 8.81
CA HIS A 160 15.37 10.05 10.20
C HIS A 160 16.54 9.24 10.78
N GLY A 161 17.39 8.64 9.94
CA GLY A 161 18.54 7.83 10.38
C GLY A 161 19.49 8.57 11.33
N ASP A 162 19.81 9.83 11.03
CA ASP A 162 20.68 10.66 11.87
C ASP A 162 20.05 10.99 13.22
N ARG A 163 18.73 11.23 13.24
CA ARG A 163 17.99 11.45 14.48
C ARG A 163 18.02 10.21 15.37
N VAL A 164 17.85 9.02 14.77
CA VAL A 164 17.93 7.74 15.50
C VAL A 164 19.32 7.55 16.10
N ARG A 165 20.38 7.81 15.33
CA ARG A 165 21.78 7.76 15.82
C ARG A 165 22.03 8.72 16.97
N ALA A 166 21.59 9.97 16.83
CA ALA A 166 21.69 10.99 17.87
C ALA A 166 20.90 10.64 19.16
N ARG A 167 19.99 9.67 19.09
CA ARG A 167 19.18 9.18 20.22
C ARG A 167 19.57 7.77 20.68
N GLY A 168 20.76 7.28 20.29
CA GLY A 168 21.33 6.03 20.79
C GLY A 168 20.98 4.78 19.99
N GLY A 169 20.32 4.91 18.83
CA GLY A 169 20.12 3.80 17.89
C GLY A 169 21.29 3.64 16.91
N SER A 170 21.37 2.51 16.21
CA SER A 170 22.44 2.21 15.23
C SER A 170 22.19 2.79 13.82
N GLY A 171 21.06 3.46 13.60
CA GLY A 171 20.56 3.80 12.26
C GLY A 171 19.77 2.64 11.66
N PHE A 172 19.59 2.65 10.34
CA PHE A 172 18.74 1.67 9.64
C PHE A 172 19.53 0.78 8.70
N ALA A 173 19.15 -0.49 8.63
CA ALA A 173 19.66 -1.41 7.60
C ALA A 173 18.77 -1.34 6.36
N LEU A 174 19.40 -1.24 5.19
CA LEU A 174 18.67 -1.30 3.91
C LEU A 174 18.24 -2.75 3.67
N THR A 175 16.94 -3.02 3.71
CA THR A 175 16.37 -4.37 3.51
C THR A 175 15.69 -4.47 2.14
N GLY A 176 15.93 -5.56 1.42
CA GLY A 176 15.47 -5.72 0.03
C GLY A 176 13.98 -6.05 -0.16
N ASN A 177 13.23 -6.23 0.93
CA ASN A 177 11.81 -6.63 0.92
C ASN A 177 10.87 -5.53 1.48
N VAL A 178 11.37 -4.30 1.63
CA VAL A 178 10.57 -3.14 2.06
C VAL A 178 10.51 -2.15 0.91
N TYR A 179 9.29 -1.77 0.56
CA TYR A 179 8.96 -0.91 -0.57
C TYR A 179 8.23 0.35 -0.08
N TYR A 180 8.34 1.41 -0.87
CA TYR A 180 7.80 2.73 -0.56
C TYR A 180 7.08 3.26 -1.78
N GLU A 181 5.78 3.39 -1.68
CA GLU A 181 5.00 4.00 -2.77
C GLU A 181 5.01 5.52 -2.66
N THR A 182 4.76 6.19 -3.78
CA THR A 182 5.06 7.61 -3.99
C THR A 182 3.83 8.53 -4.05
N PRO A 183 2.73 8.31 -3.30
CA PRO A 183 1.50 9.03 -3.56
C PRO A 183 1.72 10.51 -3.25
N SER A 184 1.29 11.39 -4.16
CA SER A 184 1.40 12.85 -4.03
C SER A 184 2.80 13.46 -3.87
N TYR A 185 3.87 12.67 -3.75
CA TYR A 185 5.25 13.16 -3.63
C TYR A 185 5.89 13.36 -5.01
N ARG A 186 6.68 14.43 -5.14
CA ARG A 186 7.38 14.80 -6.38
C ARG A 186 8.81 14.28 -6.40
N GLU A 187 9.44 14.43 -7.55
CA GLU A 187 10.73 13.87 -7.93
C GLU A 187 11.83 14.16 -6.90
N ARG A 188 11.90 15.39 -6.38
CA ARG A 188 12.90 15.77 -5.37
C ARG A 188 12.77 14.99 -4.07
N THR A 189 11.55 14.79 -3.58
CA THR A 189 11.32 14.04 -2.34
C THR A 189 11.61 12.56 -2.55
N VAL A 190 11.22 12.02 -3.70
CA VAL A 190 11.54 10.64 -4.06
C VAL A 190 13.04 10.41 -4.15
N ALA A 191 13.79 11.31 -4.78
CA ALA A 191 15.25 11.23 -4.88
C ALA A 191 15.93 11.22 -3.49
N LEU A 192 15.49 12.08 -2.57
CA LEU A 192 16.02 12.09 -1.20
C LEU A 192 15.78 10.77 -0.47
N LEU A 193 14.59 10.16 -0.66
CA LEU A 193 14.30 8.88 -0.05
C LEU A 193 15.11 7.74 -0.68
N GLN A 194 15.31 7.77 -2.00
CA GLN A 194 16.09 6.76 -2.73
C GLN A 194 17.49 6.56 -2.15
N ASP A 195 18.13 7.63 -1.69
CA ASP A 195 19.47 7.59 -1.07
C ASP A 195 19.47 6.93 0.33
N ASN A 196 18.29 6.69 0.92
CA ASN A 196 18.11 6.20 2.29
C ASN A 196 17.37 4.86 2.37
N VAL A 197 17.08 4.23 1.23
CA VAL A 197 16.36 2.95 1.15
C VAL A 197 17.11 1.96 0.25
N ALA A 198 16.71 0.69 0.27
CA ALA A 198 17.32 -0.31 -0.59
C ALA A 198 17.14 0.03 -2.08
N ALA A 199 18.12 -0.33 -2.90
CA ALA A 199 18.04 -0.12 -4.34
C ALA A 199 16.78 -0.79 -4.91
N GLY A 200 15.98 -0.02 -5.65
CA GLY A 200 14.75 -0.52 -6.25
C GLY A 200 13.58 -0.72 -5.28
N ALA A 201 13.60 -0.06 -4.11
CA ALA A 201 12.50 -0.08 -3.13
C ALA A 201 11.38 0.93 -3.44
N ILE A 202 11.60 1.91 -4.31
CA ILE A 202 10.57 2.89 -4.67
C ILE A 202 9.63 2.30 -5.73
N VAL A 203 8.32 2.36 -5.49
CA VAL A 203 7.27 1.87 -6.41
C VAL A 203 6.26 2.95 -6.71
N TYR A 204 5.65 2.90 -7.90
CA TYR A 204 4.59 3.83 -8.27
C TYR A 204 3.25 3.41 -7.64
N GLY A 205 2.61 4.35 -6.95
CA GLY A 205 1.21 4.23 -6.56
C GLY A 205 0.52 5.58 -6.60
N SER A 206 -0.73 5.60 -7.08
CA SER A 206 -1.44 6.85 -7.39
C SER A 206 -2.30 7.38 -6.25
N ASP A 207 -2.71 6.52 -5.31
CA ASP A 207 -3.65 6.86 -4.22
C ASP A 207 -4.97 7.44 -4.75
N ARG A 208 -5.39 7.00 -5.94
CA ARG A 208 -6.68 7.40 -6.49
C ARG A 208 -7.84 6.76 -5.71
N PRO A 209 -8.99 7.45 -5.56
CA PRO A 209 -9.33 8.74 -6.16
C PRO A 209 -8.86 9.98 -5.37
N TYR A 210 -8.08 9.81 -4.30
CA TYR A 210 -7.72 10.91 -3.39
C TYR A 210 -6.60 11.81 -3.94
N ALA A 211 -5.71 11.27 -4.77
CA ALA A 211 -4.61 12.01 -5.37
C ALA A 211 -4.52 11.83 -6.90
N GLN A 212 -3.73 12.70 -7.52
CA GLN A 212 -3.36 12.64 -8.93
C GLN A 212 -1.88 12.25 -9.06
N PRO A 213 -1.48 11.60 -10.16
CA PRO A 213 -0.09 11.25 -10.41
C PRO A 213 0.85 12.46 -10.33
N SER A 214 1.85 12.40 -9.46
CA SER A 214 2.78 13.51 -9.18
C SER A 214 4.16 13.37 -9.83
N LEU A 215 4.52 12.18 -10.32
CA LEU A 215 5.81 11.87 -10.93
C LEU A 215 5.73 11.87 -12.46
N THR A 216 6.07 13.02 -13.06
CA THR A 216 5.98 13.25 -14.52
C THR A 216 7.32 13.62 -15.14
N GLY A 217 8.32 14.02 -14.36
CA GLY A 217 9.61 14.52 -14.83
C GLY A 217 10.80 13.57 -14.65
N LEU A 218 10.57 12.26 -14.45
CA LEU A 218 11.66 11.31 -14.23
C LEU A 218 12.34 10.86 -15.54
N PRO A 219 13.68 10.62 -15.54
CA PRO A 219 14.34 9.95 -16.65
C PRO A 219 13.71 8.59 -16.96
N ALA A 220 13.69 8.18 -18.23
CA ALA A 220 13.01 6.95 -18.69
C ALA A 220 13.42 5.70 -17.87
N SER A 221 14.72 5.49 -17.65
CA SER A 221 15.21 4.34 -16.86
C SER A 221 14.71 4.34 -15.41
N THR A 222 14.57 5.52 -14.79
CA THR A 222 14.06 5.65 -13.43
C THR A 222 12.55 5.48 -13.40
N SER A 223 11.85 6.00 -14.40
CA SER A 223 10.41 5.80 -14.60
C SER A 223 10.10 4.31 -14.75
N ASP A 224 10.81 3.60 -15.63
CA ASP A 224 10.65 2.16 -15.86
C ASP A 224 10.94 1.35 -14.59
N ALA A 225 11.97 1.72 -13.83
CA ALA A 225 12.26 1.07 -12.57
C ALA A 225 11.07 1.21 -11.59
N ILE A 226 10.59 2.43 -11.38
CA ILE A 226 9.55 2.74 -10.37
C ILE A 226 8.17 2.22 -10.80
N ARG A 227 7.86 2.25 -12.09
CA ARG A 227 6.53 1.88 -12.63
C ARG A 227 6.44 0.42 -13.07
N VAL A 228 7.55 -0.24 -13.40
CA VAL A 228 7.53 -1.59 -13.99
C VAL A 228 8.34 -2.57 -13.14
N ALA A 229 9.66 -2.37 -13.05
CA ALA A 229 10.56 -3.38 -12.51
C ALA A 229 10.38 -3.58 -11.00
N ASN A 230 10.28 -2.50 -10.24
CA ASN A 230 10.16 -2.53 -8.78
C ASN A 230 8.79 -3.06 -8.35
N PRO A 231 7.65 -2.59 -8.93
CA PRO A 231 6.34 -3.19 -8.68
C PRO A 231 6.29 -4.67 -9.04
N GLY A 232 6.88 -5.09 -10.17
CA GLY A 232 6.97 -6.50 -10.53
C GLY A 232 7.62 -7.35 -9.42
N ARG A 233 8.76 -6.90 -8.89
CA ARG A 233 9.44 -7.57 -7.75
C ARG A 233 8.62 -7.55 -6.47
N LEU A 234 7.91 -6.46 -6.18
CA LEU A 234 6.99 -6.39 -5.04
C LEU A 234 5.91 -7.46 -5.13
N LEU A 235 5.35 -7.71 -6.33
CA LEU A 235 4.22 -8.64 -6.53
C LEU A 235 4.62 -10.11 -6.61
N THR A 236 5.74 -10.41 -7.27
CA THR A 236 6.15 -11.81 -7.49
C THR A 236 7.23 -12.28 -6.52
N GLY A 237 7.82 -11.35 -5.77
CA GLY A 237 9.02 -11.59 -4.98
C GLY A 237 10.26 -11.84 -5.84
N PRO A 238 11.41 -12.12 -5.22
CA PRO A 238 12.58 -12.61 -5.94
C PRO A 238 12.19 -13.93 -6.64
N SER A 239 12.62 -14.14 -7.88
CA SER A 239 12.32 -15.34 -8.66
C SER A 239 12.63 -16.60 -7.83
N ARG A 240 11.57 -17.26 -7.34
CA ARG A 240 11.67 -18.47 -6.53
C ARG A 240 12.21 -19.57 -7.44
N LYS A 241 13.31 -20.24 -7.05
CA LYS A 241 13.62 -21.55 -7.67
C LYS A 241 12.46 -22.49 -7.33
N PRO A 242 11.96 -23.30 -8.28
CA PRO A 242 10.87 -24.23 -8.00
C PRO A 242 11.25 -25.07 -6.79
N THR A 243 10.34 -25.16 -5.83
CA THR A 243 10.57 -26.03 -4.68
C THR A 243 10.47 -27.50 -5.11
N HIS A 244 11.15 -28.41 -4.40
CA HIS A 244 11.15 -29.85 -4.71
C HIS A 244 9.73 -30.45 -4.85
N GLN A 245 8.71 -29.80 -4.32
CA GLN A 245 7.31 -30.21 -4.37
C GLN A 245 6.66 -29.93 -5.74
N GLU A 246 7.04 -28.84 -6.41
CA GLU A 246 6.52 -28.46 -7.74
C GLU A 246 7.17 -29.30 -8.85
N ALA A 247 8.46 -29.66 -8.69
CA ALA A 247 9.16 -30.57 -9.59
C ALA A 247 8.58 -32.00 -9.56
N TRP A 248 7.98 -32.40 -8.43
CA TRP A 248 7.35 -33.71 -8.27
C TRP A 248 5.99 -33.82 -8.99
N CYS A 249 5.21 -32.73 -9.07
CA CYS A 249 3.95 -32.72 -9.81
C CYS A 249 4.16 -32.68 -11.33
N GLN A 250 5.21 -32.01 -11.82
CA GLN A 250 5.49 -31.89 -13.26
C GLN A 250 6.02 -33.18 -13.90
N THR A 251 6.57 -34.12 -13.11
CA THR A 251 7.17 -35.36 -13.63
C THR A 251 6.20 -36.53 -13.75
N ARG A 252 4.93 -36.40 -13.32
CA ARG A 252 3.90 -37.46 -13.43
C ARG A 252 2.80 -37.20 -14.46
N SER A 253 2.88 -36.10 -15.20
CA SER A 253 1.93 -35.75 -16.27
C SER A 253 2.42 -36.13 -17.67
N GLY A 254 3.47 -36.97 -17.76
CA GLY A 254 4.01 -37.51 -19.01
C GLY A 254 3.82 -39.00 -19.10
#